data_AF-A0A5C8WY55-F1
#
_entry.id   AF-A0A5C8WY55-F1
#
_cell.length_a   1.000
_cell.length_b   1.000
_cell.length_c   1.000
_cell.angle_alpha   90.00
_cell.angle_beta   90.00
_cell.angle_gamma   90.00
#
_symmetry.space_group_name_H-M   'P 1'
#
loop_
_entity.id
_entity.type
_entity.pdbx_description
1 polymer ?
#
loop_
_entity_poly.entity_id
_entity_poly.type
_entity_poly.pdbx_seq_one_letter_code
_entity_poly.pdbx_strand_id
1 'polypeptide(L)'
;MAINQEAVERLAEASALRVLVQTVAVLVFEQSGLPPDRVRALGKSLSAEMSDIEIPGAGVPDLDAIRQANARAVVAAFESVAEAMRDGDAATPGA
;
A
#
# COMPACT_ATOMS: atom_id res chain seq x y z
N MET A 1 6.34 -15.03 27.76
CA MET A 1 6.71 -13.82 26.99
C MET A 1 5.63 -12.78 27.21
N ALA A 2 5.94 -11.64 27.80
CA ALA A 2 5.02 -10.51 27.82
C ALA A 2 5.05 -9.86 26.44
N ILE A 3 3.89 -9.75 25.79
CA ILE A 3 3.78 -9.05 24.51
C ILE A 3 4.08 -7.56 24.79
N ASN A 4 4.96 -6.94 24.01
CA ASN A 4 5.23 -5.51 24.12
C ASN A 4 3.97 -4.76 23.67
N GLN A 5 3.20 -4.26 24.64
CA GLN A 5 1.90 -3.62 24.42
C GLN A 5 2.00 -2.40 23.49
N GLU A 6 3.08 -1.63 23.61
CA GLU A 6 3.34 -0.49 22.72
C GLU A 6 3.54 -0.93 21.26
N ALA A 7 4.21 -2.05 21.03
CA ALA A 7 4.37 -2.60 19.69
C ALA A 7 3.02 -3.06 19.10
N VAL A 8 2.13 -3.62 19.93
CA VAL A 8 0.78 -4.02 19.51
C VAL A 8 -0.07 -2.81 19.15
N GLU A 9 -0.05 -1.76 19.98
CA GLU A 9 -0.80 -0.53 19.74
C GLU A 9 -0.35 0.16 18.45
N ARG A 10 0.97 0.26 18.21
CA ARG A 10 1.51 0.81 16.95
C ARG A 10 1.14 -0.04 15.73
N LEU A 11 1.14 -1.37 15.86
CA LEU A 11 0.71 -2.26 14.77
C LEU A 11 -0.78 -2.13 14.48
N ALA A 12 -1.61 -1.97 15.51
CA ALA A 12 -3.05 -1.74 15.36
C ALA A 12 -3.33 -0.40 14.67
N GLU A 13 -2.65 0.67 15.08
CA GLU A 13 -2.75 1.99 14.46
C GLU A 13 -2.32 1.94 12.98
N ALA A 14 -1.17 1.34 12.68
CA ALA A 14 -0.70 1.18 11.30
C ALA A 14 -1.69 0.37 10.44
N SER A 15 -2.33 -0.65 11.03
CA SER A 15 -3.36 -1.46 10.36
C SER A 15 -4.63 -0.65 10.07
N ALA A 16 -5.10 0.14 11.03
CA ALA A 16 -6.25 1.02 10.84
C ALA A 16 -6.00 2.09 9.77
N LEU A 17 -4.82 2.72 9.80
CA LEU A 17 -4.41 3.68 8.79
C LEU A 17 -4.34 3.05 7.41
N ARG A 18 -3.80 1.83 7.29
CA ARG A 18 -3.75 1.09 6.03
C ARG A 18 -5.14 0.88 5.44
N VAL A 19 -6.11 0.44 6.26
CA VAL A 19 -7.50 0.24 5.81
C VAL A 19 -8.11 1.54 5.33
N LEU A 20 -7.92 2.64 6.08
CA LEU A 20 -8.42 3.96 5.70
C LEU A 20 -7.84 4.42 4.37
N VAL A 21 -6.52 4.33 4.19
CA VAL A 21 -5.83 4.72 2.96
C VAL A 21 -6.32 3.90 1.77
N GLN A 22 -6.45 2.58 1.94
CA GLN A 22 -6.93 1.70 0.85
C GLN A 22 -8.37 2.04 0.45
N THR A 23 -9.23 2.32 1.43
CA THR A 23 -10.63 2.71 1.19
C THR A 23 -10.71 4.02 0.42
N VAL A 24 -9.96 5.04 0.86
CA VAL A 24 -9.95 6.35 0.19
C VAL A 24 -9.33 6.24 -1.20
N ALA A 25 -8.27 5.44 -1.37
CA ALA A 25 -7.61 5.25 -2.66
C ALA A 25 -8.55 4.67 -3.73
N VAL A 26 -9.38 3.67 -3.38
CA VAL A 26 -10.40 3.12 -4.29
C VAL A 26 -11.33 4.22 -4.76
N LEU A 27 -11.93 4.98 -3.83
CA LEU A 27 -12.86 6.06 -4.15
C LEU A 27 -12.23 7.12 -5.05
N VAL A 28 -11.00 7.52 -4.75
CA VAL A 28 -10.29 8.56 -5.53
C VAL A 28 -9.96 8.06 -6.93
N PHE A 29 -9.47 6.83 -7.08
CA PHE A 29 -9.12 6.29 -8.40
C PHE A 29 -10.36 6.06 -9.26
N GLU A 30 -11.46 5.56 -8.69
CA GLU A 30 -12.73 5.41 -9.41
C GLU A 30 -13.29 6.76 -9.84
N GLN A 31 -13.35 7.76 -8.94
CA GLN A 31 -13.80 9.11 -9.29
C GLN A 31 -12.94 9.78 -10.36
N SER A 32 -11.64 9.44 -10.40
CA SER A 32 -10.70 9.93 -11.40
C SER A 32 -10.75 9.14 -12.72
N GLY A 33 -11.56 8.09 -12.80
CA GLY A 33 -11.67 7.22 -13.97
C GLY A 33 -10.42 6.39 -14.25
N LEU A 34 -9.58 6.12 -13.24
CA LEU A 34 -8.41 5.27 -13.40
C LEU A 34 -8.84 3.80 -13.44
N PRO A 35 -8.50 3.04 -14.50
CA PRO A 35 -8.77 1.61 -14.51
C PRO A 35 -7.78 0.86 -13.58
N PRO A 36 -8.16 -0.31 -13.04
CA PRO A 36 -7.31 -1.12 -12.16
C PRO A 36 -5.89 -1.38 -12.68
N ASP A 37 -5.72 -1.60 -13.98
CA ASP A 37 -4.40 -1.85 -14.58
C ASP A 37 -3.48 -0.62 -14.52
N ARG A 38 -4.04 0.60 -14.57
CA ARG A 38 -3.27 1.84 -14.38
C ARG A 38 -2.86 2.01 -12.92
N VAL A 39 -3.71 1.61 -11.98
CA VAL A 39 -3.37 1.61 -10.54
C VAL A 39 -2.23 0.63 -10.25
N ARG A 40 -2.25 -0.59 -10.83
CA ARG A 40 -1.13 -1.54 -10.75
C ARG A 40 0.17 -0.97 -11.32
N ALA A 41 0.09 -0.32 -12.48
CA ALA A 41 1.25 0.30 -13.11
C ALA A 41 1.83 1.44 -12.25
N LEU A 42 0.97 2.23 -11.61
CA LEU A 42 1.38 3.30 -10.72
C LEU A 42 2.14 2.75 -9.50
N GLY A 43 1.64 1.69 -8.87
CA GLY A 43 2.34 1.03 -7.76
C GLY A 43 3.73 0.52 -8.13
N LYS A 44 3.88 -0.05 -9.33
CA LYS A 44 5.20 -0.47 -9.85
C LYS A 44 6.14 0.72 -10.04
N SER A 45 5.65 1.83 -10.61
CA SER A 45 6.45 3.05 -10.79
C SER A 45 6.92 3.61 -9.45
N LEU A 46 6.02 3.78 -8.48
CA LEU A 46 6.37 4.30 -7.15
C LEU A 46 7.32 3.35 -6.39
N SER A 47 7.19 2.04 -6.57
CA SER A 47 8.11 1.09 -5.94
C SER A 47 9.56 1.24 -6.42
N ALA A 48 9.74 1.63 -7.69
CA ALA A 48 11.06 1.93 -8.22
C ALA A 48 11.63 3.19 -7.57
N GLU A 49 10.82 4.24 -7.44
CA GLU A 49 11.23 5.49 -6.76
C GLU A 49 11.54 5.28 -5.27
N MET A 50 10.79 4.42 -4.57
CA MET A 50 11.06 4.10 -3.17
C MET A 50 12.40 3.40 -2.94
N SER A 51 12.96 2.75 -3.96
CA SER A 51 14.27 2.12 -3.87
C SER A 51 15.41 3.14 -3.73
N ASP A 52 15.15 4.41 -4.08
CA ASP A 52 16.13 5.50 -4.05
C ASP A 52 15.99 6.40 -2.81
N ILE A 53 15.01 6.16 -1.94
CA ILE A 53 14.78 7.00 -0.76
C ILE A 53 15.87 6.78 0.29
N GLU A 54 16.39 7.88 0.83
CA GLU A 54 17.27 7.88 2.00
C GLU A 54 16.45 7.62 3.26
N ILE A 55 16.91 6.68 4.10
CA ILE A 55 16.26 6.35 5.37
C ILE A 55 17.17 6.84 6.50
N PRO A 56 16.83 7.95 7.16
CA PRO A 56 17.66 8.51 8.22
C PRO A 56 17.88 7.51 9.35
N GLY A 57 19.15 7.31 9.74
CA GLY A 57 19.51 6.46 10.88
C GLY A 57 19.58 4.96 10.62
N ALA A 58 19.31 4.49 9.39
CA ALA A 58 19.53 3.10 9.03
C ALA A 58 21.02 2.83 8.73
N GLY A 59 21.55 1.73 9.27
CA GLY A 59 22.90 1.28 8.92
C GLY A 59 22.97 0.85 7.46
N VAL A 60 24.13 1.01 6.82
CA VAL A 60 24.40 0.59 5.43
C VAL A 60 23.86 -0.81 5.08
N PRO A 61 24.04 -1.86 5.91
CA PRO A 61 23.52 -3.20 5.57
C PRO A 61 21.99 -3.32 5.68
N ASP A 62 21.34 -2.52 6.53
CA ASP A 62 19.88 -2.57 6.73
C ASP A 62 19.13 -1.72 5.70
N LEU A 63 19.79 -0.72 5.13
CA LEU A 63 19.22 0.21 4.14
C LEU A 63 18.64 -0.53 2.92
N ASP A 64 19.41 -1.44 2.32
CA ASP A 64 18.96 -2.17 1.14
C ASP A 64 17.81 -3.12 1.45
N ALA A 65 17.84 -3.75 2.63
CA ALA A 65 16.76 -4.61 3.09
C ALA A 65 15.46 -3.82 3.32
N ILE A 66 15.55 -2.66 3.97
CA ILE A 66 14.39 -1.79 4.22
C ILE A 66 13.85 -1.22 2.90
N ARG A 67 14.71 -0.78 1.97
CA ARG A 67 14.30 -0.30 0.63
C ARG A 67 13.54 -1.38 -0.13
N GLN A 68 14.06 -2.60 -0.17
CA GLN A 68 13.36 -3.72 -0.82
C GLN A 68 12.03 -4.05 -0.15
N ALA A 69 11.98 -4.03 1.19
CA ALA A 69 10.75 -4.26 1.93
C ALA A 69 9.70 -3.19 1.62
N ASN A 70 10.10 -1.91 1.60
CA ASN A 70 9.23 -0.79 1.26
C ASN A 70 8.73 -0.87 -0.19
N ALA A 71 9.61 -1.13 -1.15
CA ALA A 71 9.23 -1.28 -2.55
C ALA A 71 8.18 -2.40 -2.72
N ARG A 72 8.36 -3.55 -2.07
CA ARG A 72 7.38 -4.64 -2.08
C ARG A 72 6.07 -4.26 -1.41
N ALA A 73 6.13 -3.55 -0.29
CA ALA A 73 4.94 -3.09 0.43
C ALA A 73 4.10 -2.13 -0.42
N VAL A 74 4.74 -1.24 -1.17
CA VAL A 74 4.06 -0.34 -2.12
C VAL A 74 3.35 -1.14 -3.20
N VAL A 75 4.05 -2.06 -3.88
CA VAL A 75 3.43 -2.89 -4.94
C VAL A 75 2.20 -3.63 -4.39
N ALA A 76 2.33 -4.27 -3.23
CA ALA A 76 1.24 -5.02 -2.61
C ALA A 76 0.04 -4.11 -2.22
N ALA A 77 0.31 -2.89 -1.76
CA ALA A 77 -0.76 -1.94 -1.42
C ALA A 77 -1.56 -1.52 -2.66
N PHE A 78 -0.88 -1.19 -3.75
CA PHE A 78 -1.53 -0.80 -5.02
C PHE A 78 -2.24 -1.98 -5.70
N GLU A 79 -1.68 -3.19 -5.61
CA GLU A 79 -2.34 -4.40 -6.11
C GLU A 79 -3.64 -4.68 -5.37
N SER A 80 -3.64 -4.59 -4.04
CA SER A 80 -4.83 -4.74 -3.22
C SER A 80 -5.92 -3.69 -3.53
N VAL A 81 -5.52 -2.44 -3.81
CA VAL A 81 -6.48 -1.41 -4.25
C VAL A 81 -7.05 -1.73 -5.63
N ALA A 82 -6.22 -2.15 -6.58
CA ALA A 82 -6.66 -2.52 -7.92
C ALA A 82 -7.58 -3.76 -7.94
N GLU A 83 -7.39 -4.69 -7.00
CA GLU A 83 -8.30 -5.82 -6.79
C GLU A 83 -9.65 -5.35 -6.23
N ALA A 84 -9.65 -4.51 -5.19
CA ALA A 84 -10.88 -3.97 -4.59
C ALA A 84 -11.74 -3.19 -5.61
N MET A 85 -11.12 -2.45 -6.52
CA MET A 85 -11.82 -1.74 -7.61
C MET A 85 -12.52 -2.72 -8.59
N ARG A 86 -11.95 -3.90 -8.84
CA ARG A 86 -12.57 -4.90 -9.72
C ARG A 86 -13.78 -5.56 -9.04
N ASP A 87 -13.68 -5.82 -7.74
CA ASP A 87 -14.77 -6.42 -6.97
C ASP A 87 -15.96 -5.47 -6.81
N GLY A 88 -15.72 -4.15 -6.75
CA GLY A 88 -16.76 -3.12 -6.78
C GLY A 88 -17.56 -3.10 -8.10
N ASP A 89 -16.88 -3.32 -9.22
CA ASP A 89 -17.49 -3.37 -10.55
C ASP A 89 -18.32 -4.66 -10.77
N ALA A 90 -17.90 -5.78 -10.17
CA ALA A 90 -18.63 -7.04 -10.20
C ALA A 90 -19.90 -7.05 -9.32
N ALA A 91 -19.98 -6.15 -8.32
CA ALA A 91 -21.10 -6.05 -7.39
C ALA A 91 -22.31 -5.25 -7.94
N THR A 92 -22.22 -4.67 -9.14
CA THR A 92 -23.34 -3.94 -9.76
C THR A 92 -23.87 -4.63 -11.04
N PRO A 93 -24.60 -5.76 -10.93
CA PRO A 93 -25.38 -6.27 -12.06
C PRO A 93 -26.69 -5.47 -12.19
N GLY A 94 -26.74 -4.57 -13.17
CA GLY A 94 -27.99 -4.01 -13.71
C GLY A 94 -28.59 -2.85 -12.92
N ALA A 95 -28.39 -1.64 -13.45
CA ALA A 95 -29.35 -0.54 -13.33
C ALA A 95 -30.02 -0.34 -14.70
#